data_AF-A0A3D4BAC2-F1
#
_entry.id   AF-A0A3D4BAC2-F1
#
_cell.length_a   1.000
_cell.length_b   1.000
_cell.length_c   1.000
_cell.angle_alpha   90.00
_cell.angle_beta   90.00
_cell.angle_gamma   90.00
#
_symmetry.space_group_name_H-M   'P 1'
#
loop_
_entity.id
_entity.type
_entity.pdbx_description
1 polymer ?
#
loop_
_entity_poly.entity_id
_entity_poly.type
_entity_poly.pdbx_seq_one_letter_code
_entity_poly.pdbx_strand_id
1 'polypeptide(L)'
;MKPWLNLLRAQDETLVSLFHEIFQARAVRLIPANVVLWEKAAHLRATSSTLKAPEALHAATALEHQCDLFITNDSVFQRIPVLPVTRLSDILT
;
A
#
# COMPACT_ATOMS: atom_id res chain seq x y z
N MET A 1 9.86 -1.05 17.23
CA MET A 1 9.16 -2.06 16.43
C MET A 1 7.74 -1.55 16.17
N LYS A 2 7.27 -1.49 14.92
CA LYS A 2 5.94 -0.92 14.59
C LYS A 2 4.83 -1.74 15.29
N PRO A 3 4.06 -1.19 16.25
CA PRO A 3 3.18 -1.98 17.13
C PRO A 3 2.06 -2.73 16.38
N TRP A 4 1.62 -2.21 15.23
CA TRP A 4 0.62 -2.86 14.38
C TRP A 4 1.05 -4.18 13.74
N LEU A 5 2.37 -4.46 13.60
CA LEU A 5 2.83 -5.78 13.15
C LEU A 5 2.52 -6.90 14.16
N ASN A 6 2.34 -6.57 15.44
CA ASN A 6 1.94 -7.53 16.46
C ASN A 6 0.42 -7.77 16.48
N LEU A 7 -0.39 -6.81 16.02
CA LEU A 7 -1.87 -6.97 15.96
C LEU A 7 -2.25 -8.14 15.03
N LEU A 8 -1.55 -8.30 13.90
CA LEU A 8 -1.75 -9.43 12.98
C LEU A 8 -1.19 -10.76 13.50
N ARG A 9 -0.45 -10.77 14.62
CA ARG A 9 0.19 -11.97 15.20
C ARG A 9 -0.48 -12.46 16.47
N ALA A 10 -1.53 -11.78 16.95
CA ALA A 10 -2.19 -12.07 18.22
C ALA A 10 -3.34 -13.09 18.13
N GLN A 11 -3.50 -13.81 17.01
CA GLN A 11 -4.70 -14.62 16.72
C GLN A 11 -6.01 -13.81 16.90
N ASP A 12 -5.98 -12.53 16.51
CA ASP A 12 -7.13 -11.65 16.62
C ASP A 12 -8.13 -11.94 15.49
N GLU A 13 -9.07 -12.85 15.75
CA GLU A 13 -10.12 -13.23 14.80
C GLU A 13 -11.06 -12.08 14.44
N THR A 14 -11.19 -11.07 15.31
CA THR A 14 -11.97 -9.87 15.00
C THR A 14 -11.31 -9.09 13.88
N LEU A 15 -9.99 -8.91 13.97
CA LEU A 15 -9.21 -8.25 12.93
C LEU A 15 -9.24 -9.04 11.61
N VAL A 16 -9.18 -10.37 11.66
CA VAL A 16 -9.30 -11.23 10.47
C VAL A 16 -10.67 -11.06 9.80
N SER A 17 -11.76 -11.07 10.57
CA SER A 17 -13.11 -10.82 10.04
C SER A 17 -13.24 -9.44 9.41
N LEU A 18 -12.68 -8.41 10.05
CA LEU A 18 -12.71 -7.05 9.51
C LEU A 18 -11.99 -6.94 8.16
N PHE A 19 -10.83 -7.59 8.00
CA PHE A 19 -10.16 -7.63 6.70
C PHE A 19 -11.01 -8.35 5.64
N HIS A 20 -11.65 -9.46 6.00
CA HIS A 20 -12.55 -10.18 5.09
C HIS A 20 -13.70 -9.28 4.61
N GLU A 21 -14.34 -8.55 5.51
CA GLU A 21 -15.42 -7.61 5.19
C GLU A 21 -14.94 -6.47 4.28
N ILE A 22 -13.79 -5.86 4.59
CA ILE A 22 -13.20 -4.78 3.77
C ILE A 22 -12.92 -5.27 2.34
N PHE A 23 -12.39 -6.49 2.19
CA PHE A 23 -12.06 -7.05 0.87
C PHE A 23 -13.29 -7.37 0.02
N GLN A 24 -14.47 -7.50 0.63
CA GLN A 24 -15.74 -7.69 -0.07
C GLN A 24 -16.58 -6.41 -0.18
N ALA A 25 -16.17 -5.32 0.45
CA ALA A 25 -16.91 -4.08 0.42
C ALA A 25 -17.04 -3.54 -1.00
N ARG A 26 -18.25 -3.12 -1.40
CA ARG A 26 -18.53 -2.59 -2.75
C ARG A 26 -17.66 -1.38 -3.12
N ALA A 27 -17.22 -0.61 -2.12
CA ALA A 27 -16.36 0.56 -2.32
C ALA A 27 -14.88 0.19 -2.56
N VAL A 28 -14.51 -1.08 -2.42
CA VAL A 28 -13.14 -1.57 -2.55
C VAL A 28 -13.02 -2.41 -3.82
N ARG A 29 -11.98 -2.12 -4.60
CA ARG A 29 -11.57 -2.95 -5.72
C ARG A 29 -10.18 -3.53 -5.42
N LEU A 30 -10.09 -4.85 -5.36
CA LEU A 30 -8.80 -5.53 -5.24
C LEU A 30 -8.09 -5.56 -6.60
N ILE A 31 -6.80 -5.21 -6.60
CA ILE A 31 -5.94 -5.31 -7.77
C ILE A 31 -5.06 -6.55 -7.62
N PRO A 32 -5.16 -7.55 -8.53
CA PRO A 32 -4.31 -8.74 -8.47
C PRO A 32 -2.84 -8.41 -8.68
N ALA A 33 -1.97 -8.92 -7.81
CA ALA A 33 -0.52 -8.79 -7.96
C ALA A 33 -0.01 -9.71 -9.09
N ASN A 34 -0.09 -9.22 -10.33
CA ASN A 34 0.34 -9.94 -11.52
C ASN A 34 1.82 -9.67 -11.87
N VAL A 35 2.34 -10.40 -12.85
CA VAL A 35 3.75 -10.30 -13.28
C VAL A 35 4.13 -8.90 -13.74
N VAL A 36 3.25 -8.20 -14.45
CA VAL A 36 3.50 -6.85 -14.97
C VAL A 36 3.72 -5.86 -13.82
N LEU A 37 2.90 -5.95 -12.76
CA LEU A 37 3.08 -5.13 -11.57
C LEU A 37 4.38 -5.45 -10.83
N TRP A 38 4.77 -6.72 -10.77
CA TRP A 38 6.02 -7.15 -10.14
C TRP A 38 7.27 -6.71 -10.91
N GLU A 39 7.24 -6.72 -12.24
CA GLU A 39 8.34 -6.21 -13.07
C GLU A 39 8.52 -4.69 -12.87
N LYS A 40 7.42 -3.94 -12.87
CA LYS A 40 7.43 -2.49 -12.57
C LYS A 40 7.93 -2.22 -11.15
N ALA A 41 7.49 -3.01 -10.17
CA ALA A 41 7.97 -2.92 -8.79
C ALA A 41 9.48 -3.20 -8.68
N ALA A 42 9.99 -4.19 -9.42
CA ALA A 42 11.41 -4.51 -9.45
C ALA A 42 12.24 -3.32 -9.99
N HIS A 43 11.77 -2.69 -11.06
CA HIS A 43 12.41 -1.48 -11.60
C HIS A 43 12.41 -0.31 -10.61
N LEU A 44 11.28 -0.03 -9.96
CA LEU A 44 11.19 1.03 -8.93
C LEU A 44 12.12 0.75 -7.74
N ARG A 45 12.23 -0.52 -7.35
CA ARG A 45 13.12 -0.91 -6.24
C ARG A 45 14.59 -0.82 -6.62
N ALA A 46 14.96 -1.17 -7.85
CA ALA A 46 16.34 -1.09 -8.33
C ALA A 46 16.88 0.35 -8.33
N THR A 47 16.00 1.33 -8.53
CA THR A 47 16.36 2.76 -8.59
C THR A 47 16.13 3.50 -7.28
N SER A 48 15.63 2.83 -6.23
CA SER A 48 15.35 3.43 -4.92
C SER A 48 16.18 2.78 -3.82
N SER A 49 16.90 3.60 -3.04
CA SER A 49 17.67 3.14 -1.89
C SER A 49 16.82 2.81 -0.66
N THR A 50 15.51 3.13 -0.67
CA THR A 50 14.67 3.08 0.54
C THR A 50 13.43 2.22 0.41
N LEU A 51 12.99 1.89 -0.81
CA LEU A 51 11.81 1.06 -1.02
C LEU A 51 12.10 -0.43 -0.77
N LYS A 52 11.26 -1.05 0.05
CA LYS A 52 11.14 -2.50 0.19
C LYS A 52 10.21 -3.07 -0.89
N ALA A 53 10.23 -4.39 -1.07
CA ALA A 53 9.38 -5.06 -2.08
C ALA A 53 7.88 -4.71 -1.98
N PRO A 54 7.22 -4.77 -0.80
CA PRO A 54 5.80 -4.42 -0.70
C PRO A 54 5.52 -2.95 -1.06
N GLU A 55 6.41 -2.05 -0.65
CA GLU A 55 6.28 -0.61 -0.93
C GLU A 55 6.44 -0.34 -2.44
N ALA A 56 7.42 -0.98 -3.08
CA ALA A 56 7.61 -0.89 -4.52
C ALA A 56 6.42 -1.46 -5.31
N LEU A 57 5.79 -2.55 -4.83
CA LEU A 57 4.59 -3.10 -5.44
C LEU A 57 3.39 -2.16 -5.30
N HIS A 58 3.17 -1.57 -4.12
CA HIS A 58 2.10 -0.59 -3.94
C HIS A 58 2.28 0.63 -4.84
N ALA A 59 3.51 1.16 -4.94
CA ALA A 59 3.81 2.27 -5.82
C ALA A 59 3.61 1.92 -7.31
N ALA A 60 4.11 0.76 -7.75
CA ALA A 60 3.90 0.27 -9.12
C ALA A 60 2.42 0.11 -9.45
N THR A 61 1.63 -0.46 -8.53
CA THR A 61 0.19 -0.64 -8.70
C THR A 61 -0.53 0.71 -8.85
N ALA A 62 -0.21 1.67 -7.98
CA ALA A 62 -0.84 2.99 -8.03
C ALA A 62 -0.50 3.76 -9.31
N LEU A 63 0.75 3.69 -9.76
CA LEU A 63 1.19 4.34 -11.00
C LEU A 63 0.60 3.67 -12.24
N GLU A 64 0.55 2.33 -12.29
CA GLU A 64 -0.02 1.58 -13.41
C GLU A 64 -1.50 1.85 -13.60
N HIS A 65 -2.24 1.96 -12.49
CA HIS A 65 -3.67 2.24 -12.51
C HIS A 65 -4.02 3.72 -12.47
N GLN A 66 -3.02 4.61 -12.59
CA GLN A 66 -3.21 6.07 -12.58
C GLN A 66 -4.07 6.54 -11.40
N CYS A 67 -3.77 6.04 -10.21
CA CYS A 67 -4.46 6.38 -8.98
C CYS A 67 -4.49 7.91 -8.78
N ASP A 68 -5.68 8.48 -8.60
CA ASP A 68 -5.84 9.93 -8.37
C ASP A 68 -5.26 10.38 -7.03
N LEU A 69 -5.30 9.50 -6.01
CA LEU A 69 -4.90 9.81 -4.64
C LEU A 69 -4.35 8.58 -3.91
N PHE A 70 -3.08 8.64 -3.53
CA PHE A 70 -2.43 7.60 -2.73
C PHE A 70 -2.42 7.96 -1.25
N ILE A 71 -3.38 7.43 -0.48
CA ILE A 71 -3.53 7.76 0.95
C ILE A 71 -2.64 6.85 1.80
N THR A 72 -1.67 7.41 2.54
CA THR A 72 -0.81 6.65 3.46
C THR A 72 -0.12 7.52 4.50
N ASN A 73 0.10 6.99 5.70
CA ASN A 73 0.93 7.64 6.72
C ASN A 73 2.43 7.24 6.64
N ASP A 74 2.80 6.29 5.77
CA ASP A 74 4.19 5.91 5.58
C ASP A 74 4.92 6.92 4.68
N SER A 75 5.86 7.67 5.27
CA SER A 75 6.59 8.76 4.60
C SER A 75 7.53 8.31 3.47
N VAL A 76 7.79 7.00 3.34
CA VAL A 76 8.64 6.46 2.26
C VAL A 76 8.04 6.76 0.87
N PHE A 77 6.72 6.80 0.75
CA PHE A 77 6.03 7.04 -0.52
C PHE A 77 6.14 8.49 -0.99
N GLN A 78 6.32 9.45 -0.08
CA GLN A 78 6.52 10.87 -0.43
C GLN A 78 7.81 11.10 -1.22
N ARG A 79 8.74 10.12 -1.21
CA ARG A 79 9.99 10.18 -1.97
C ARG A 79 9.84 9.72 -3.42
N ILE A 80 8.66 9.28 -3.83
CA ILE A 80 8.35 8.86 -5.20
C ILE A 80 7.71 10.07 -5.91
N PRO A 81 8.45 10.84 -6.74
CA PRO A 81 8.01 12.18 -7.15
C PRO A 81 6.70 12.22 -7.95
N VAL A 82 6.37 11.14 -8.64
CA VAL A 82 5.20 11.05 -9.53
C VAL A 82 3.96 10.44 -8.86
N LEU A 83 4.05 10.06 -7.58
CA LEU A 83 2.94 9.45 -6.86
C LEU A 83 2.12 10.54 -6.12
N PRO A 84 0.79 10.63 -6.30
CA PRO A 84 -0.04 11.67 -5.66
C PRO A 84 -0.33 11.32 -4.20
N VAL A 85 0.68 11.39 -3.35
CA VAL A 85 0.61 10.96 -1.95
C VAL A 85 -0.09 12.02 -1.09
N THR A 86 -1.07 11.60 -0.29
CA THR A 86 -1.61 12.40 0.82
C THR A 86 -1.57 11.59 2.12
N ARG A 87 -1.19 12.24 3.23
CA ARG A 87 -1.19 11.57 4.52
C ARG A 87 -2.58 11.53 5.10
N LEU A 88 -2.99 10.36 5.60
CA LEU A 88 -4.30 10.19 6.21
C LEU A 88 -4.46 11.12 7.43
N SER A 89 -3.39 11.29 8.22
CA SER A 89 -3.36 12.20 9.37
C SER A 89 -3.64 13.65 9.04
N ASP A 90 -3.45 14.05 7.77
CA ASP A 90 -3.62 15.43 7.34
C ASP A 90 -5.06 15.68 6.86
N ILE A 91 -5.86 14.61 6.68
CA ILE A 91 -7.26 14.66 6.21
C ILE A 91 -8.24 14.38 7.35
N LEU A 92 -7.92 13.43 8.24
CA LEU A 92 -8.77 13.11 9.39
C LEU A 92 -8.52 14.14 10.49
N THR A 93 -9.46 15.09 10.63
CA THR A 93 -9.50 16.06 11.74
C THR A 93 -10.29 15.51 12.91
#